data_AF-A0A9D6JH96-F1
#
_entry.id   AF-A0A9D6JH96-F1
#
_cell.length_a   1.000
_cell.length_b   1.000
_cell.length_c   1.000
_cell.angle_alpha   90.00
_cell.angle_beta   90.00
_cell.angle_gamma   90.00
#
_symmetry.space_group_name_H-M   'P 1'
#
loop_
_entity.id
_entity.type
_entity.pdbx_description
1 polymer ?
#
loop_
_entity_poly.entity_id
_entity_poly.type
_entity_poly.pdbx_seq_one_letter_code
_entity_poly.pdbx_strand_id
1 'polypeptide(L)'
;MTRSLEIELQPADNLRLANLCGPLNQHLRQIESRMGVEINNRGQNFQLIGEDSAVMAVAEVLKALYLSAESEEITAAGINVFLQDSGVELLVNKAAGDVEQTSVKIAKGLIKGRGLNQIQYLRNIQTHDLSLGIGPAGTGKTYLAVASAV
;
A
#
# COMPACT_ATOMS: atom_id res chain seq x y z
N MET A 1 18.36 -13.31 5.26
CA MET A 1 19.08 -13.74 4.04
C MET A 1 18.58 -12.89 2.88
N THR A 2 19.46 -12.28 2.10
CA THR A 2 19.08 -11.47 0.93
C THR A 2 18.65 -12.37 -0.22
N ARG A 3 17.46 -12.12 -0.77
CA ARG A 3 16.85 -12.85 -1.89
C ARG A 3 16.68 -11.90 -3.08
N SER A 4 16.84 -12.44 -4.29
CA SER A 4 16.48 -11.77 -5.54
C SER A 4 15.16 -12.36 -6.05
N LEU A 5 14.21 -11.52 -6.45
CA LEU A 5 12.96 -11.90 -7.11
C LEU A 5 12.82 -11.13 -8.41
N GLU A 6 12.54 -11.83 -9.50
CA GLU A 6 12.22 -11.22 -10.79
C GLU A 6 10.70 -11.23 -10.99
N ILE A 7 10.15 -10.09 -11.39
CA ILE A 7 8.75 -9.92 -11.74
C ILE A 7 8.63 -9.26 -13.11
N GLU A 8 7.55 -9.60 -13.80
CA GLU A 8 7.19 -9.01 -15.08
C GLU A 8 5.84 -8.32 -14.95
N LEU A 9 5.76 -7.03 -15.30
CA LEU A 9 4.51 -6.27 -15.29
C LEU A 9 3.84 -6.39 -16.66
N GLN A 10 2.67 -7.02 -16.70
CA GLN A 10 1.87 -7.20 -17.91
C GLN A 10 0.50 -6.53 -17.78
N PRO A 11 -0.09 -6.02 -18.89
CA PRO A 11 0.43 -6.01 -20.27
C PRO A 11 1.59 -5.03 -20.45
N ALA A 12 2.42 -5.18 -21.48
CA ALA A 12 3.54 -4.29 -21.76
C ALA A 12 3.05 -2.91 -22.24
N ASP A 13 3.08 -1.90 -21.37
CA ASP A 13 2.68 -0.53 -21.71
C ASP A 13 3.73 0.48 -21.21
N ASN A 14 4.45 1.07 -22.16
CA ASN A 14 5.53 2.01 -21.87
C ASN A 14 5.04 3.29 -21.18
N LEU A 15 3.80 3.74 -21.43
CA LEU A 15 3.25 4.93 -20.80
C LEU A 15 2.95 4.66 -19.32
N ARG A 16 2.36 3.51 -19.03
CA ARG A 16 2.10 3.06 -17.65
C ARG A 16 3.39 2.82 -16.88
N LEU A 17 4.37 2.19 -17.52
CA LEU A 17 5.69 1.96 -16.93
C LEU A 17 6.41 3.30 -16.64
N ALA A 18 6.33 4.27 -17.54
CA ALA A 18 6.90 5.61 -17.32
C ALA A 18 6.20 6.34 -16.16
N ASN A 19 4.86 6.28 -16.09
CA ASN A 19 4.07 6.83 -14.99
C ASN A 19 4.45 6.18 -13.64
N LEU A 20 4.60 4.86 -13.61
CA LEU A 20 5.05 4.11 -12.43
C LEU A 20 6.45 4.51 -11.98
N CYS A 21 7.42 4.55 -12.89
CA CYS A 21 8.82 4.86 -12.54
C CYS A 21 9.01 6.33 -12.16
N GLY A 22 8.18 7.23 -12.71
CA GLY A 22 8.30 8.66 -12.52
C GLY A 22 9.56 9.25 -13.17
N PRO A 23 9.73 10.58 -13.09
CA PRO A 23 10.89 11.25 -13.65
C PRO A 23 12.19 10.74 -12.99
N LEU A 24 13.17 10.34 -13.81
CA LEU A 24 14.48 9.84 -13.36
C LEU A 24 14.39 8.69 -12.33
N ASN A 25 13.37 7.82 -12.43
CA ASN A 25 13.11 6.71 -11.50
C ASN A 25 12.89 7.16 -10.04
N GLN A 26 12.45 8.41 -9.82
CA GLN A 26 12.24 8.96 -8.49
C GLN A 26 11.27 8.11 -7.65
N HIS A 27 10.23 7.56 -8.28
CA HIS A 27 9.24 6.72 -7.59
C HIS A 27 9.84 5.41 -7.09
N LEU A 28 10.68 4.76 -7.91
CA LEU A 28 11.36 3.53 -7.51
C LEU A 28 12.30 3.79 -6.34
N ARG A 29 13.11 4.86 -6.40
CA ARG A 29 14.02 5.25 -5.31
C ARG A 29 13.29 5.52 -3.99
N GLN A 30 12.09 6.08 -4.08
CA GLN A 30 11.25 6.33 -2.90
C GLN A 30 10.75 5.03 -2.27
N ILE A 31 10.39 4.04 -3.09
CA ILE A 31 10.01 2.70 -2.61
C ILE A 31 11.21 1.97 -2.02
N GLU A 32 12.36 2.00 -2.70
CA GLU A 32 13.64 1.42 -2.23
C GLU A 32 14.02 1.94 -0.83
N SER A 33 14.07 3.26 -0.68
CA SER A 33 14.44 3.90 0.60
C SER A 33 13.50 3.55 1.74
N ARG A 34 12.22 3.26 1.45
CA ARG A 34 11.21 3.01 2.47
C ARG A 34 11.10 1.54 2.86
N MET A 35 11.33 0.65 1.91
CA MET A 35 11.21 -0.80 2.09
C MET A 35 12.56 -1.49 2.34
N GLY A 36 13.68 -0.77 2.16
CA GLY A 36 15.02 -1.33 2.34
C GLY A 36 15.37 -2.38 1.29
N VAL A 37 14.85 -2.23 0.07
CA VAL A 37 15.14 -3.12 -1.07
C VAL A 37 15.83 -2.34 -2.17
N GLU A 38 16.51 -3.05 -3.06
CA GLU A 38 17.03 -2.54 -4.33
C GLU A 38 16.11 -3.00 -5.47
N ILE A 39 15.75 -2.08 -6.37
CA ILE A 39 14.85 -2.28 -7.50
C ILE A 39 15.60 -1.93 -8.79
N ASN A 40 15.94 -2.96 -9.56
CA ASN A 40 16.51 -2.80 -10.89
C ASN A 40 15.42 -3.04 -11.94
N ASN A 41 15.21 -2.10 -12.86
CA ASN A 41 14.19 -2.21 -13.90
C ASN A 41 14.79 -2.20 -15.31
N ARG A 42 14.24 -3.03 -16.19
CA ARG A 42 14.54 -3.06 -17.62
C ARG A 42 13.26 -3.25 -18.42
N GLY A 43 12.62 -2.14 -18.77
CA GLY A 43 11.31 -2.14 -19.41
C GLY A 43 10.25 -2.68 -18.46
N GLN A 44 9.58 -3.76 -18.84
CA GLN A 44 8.55 -4.43 -18.03
C GLN A 44 9.11 -5.42 -17.00
N ASN A 45 10.41 -5.70 -17.04
CA ASN A 45 11.07 -6.65 -16.14
C ASN A 45 11.67 -5.89 -14.96
N PHE A 46 11.30 -6.29 -13.75
CA PHE A 46 11.81 -5.72 -12.51
C PHE A 46 12.48 -6.80 -11.69
N GLN A 47 13.69 -6.52 -11.23
CA GLN A 47 14.46 -7.34 -10.31
C GLN A 47 14.47 -6.65 -8.94
N LEU A 48 14.03 -7.37 -7.92
CA LEU A 48 13.91 -6.92 -6.54
C LEU A 48 14.91 -7.68 -5.69
N ILE A 49 15.77 -6.97 -4.96
CA ILE A 49 16.82 -7.57 -4.14
C ILE A 49 16.69 -7.04 -2.71
N GLY A 50 16.58 -7.93 -1.73
CA GLY A 50 16.39 -7.53 -0.34
C GLY A 50 16.00 -8.68 0.57
N GLU A 51 15.40 -8.37 1.72
CA GLU A 51 14.82 -9.39 2.59
C GLU A 51 13.58 -10.03 1.94
N ASP A 52 13.35 -11.32 2.19
CA ASP A 52 12.27 -12.09 1.55
C ASP A 52 10.88 -11.46 1.74
N SER A 53 10.57 -11.01 2.95
CA SER A 53 9.31 -10.32 3.30
C SER A 53 9.16 -8.99 2.57
N ALA A 54 10.23 -8.18 2.56
CA ALA A 54 10.25 -6.87 1.92
C ALA A 54 10.11 -6.97 0.39
N VAL A 55 10.82 -7.92 -0.22
CA VAL A 55 10.77 -8.17 -1.67
C VAL A 55 9.38 -8.60 -2.12
N MET A 56 8.71 -9.50 -1.38
CA MET A 56 7.33 -9.89 -1.67
C MET A 56 6.36 -8.71 -1.53
N ALA A 57 6.51 -7.89 -0.49
CA ALA A 57 5.67 -6.72 -0.30
C ALA A 57 5.84 -5.70 -1.44
N VAL A 58 7.08 -5.46 -1.88
CA VAL A 58 7.39 -4.54 -2.99
C VAL A 58 6.85 -5.06 -4.31
N ALA A 59 6.90 -6.37 -4.55
CA ALA A 59 6.30 -6.97 -5.75
C ALA A 59 4.79 -6.67 -5.85
N GLU A 60 4.06 -6.80 -4.75
CA GLU A 60 2.62 -6.49 -4.71
C GLU A 60 2.35 -4.99 -4.87
N VAL A 61 3.18 -4.13 -4.25
CA VAL A 61 3.10 -2.68 -4.41
C VAL A 61 3.29 -2.28 -5.88
N LEU A 62 4.31 -2.82 -6.55
CA LEU A 62 4.59 -2.50 -7.95
C LEU A 62 3.44 -2.93 -8.87
N LYS A 63 2.86 -4.12 -8.66
CA LYS A 63 1.68 -4.57 -9.41
C LYS A 63 0.47 -3.66 -9.18
N ALA A 64 0.19 -3.30 -7.94
CA ALA A 64 -0.96 -2.47 -7.62
C ALA A 64 -0.81 -1.05 -8.15
N LEU A 65 0.38 -0.44 -8.03
CA LEU A 65 0.68 0.84 -8.66
C LEU A 65 0.57 0.73 -10.19
N TYR A 66 1.06 -0.35 -10.80
CA TYR A 66 0.93 -0.56 -12.24
C TYR A 66 -0.52 -0.61 -12.72
N LEU A 67 -1.41 -1.24 -11.94
CA LEU A 67 -2.85 -1.25 -12.20
C LEU A 67 -3.43 0.16 -12.10
N SER A 68 -3.11 0.91 -11.04
CA SER A 68 -3.57 2.30 -10.87
C SER A 68 -3.05 3.25 -11.97
N ALA A 69 -1.86 2.99 -12.50
CA ALA A 69 -1.25 3.80 -13.56
C ALA A 69 -2.04 3.82 -14.88
N GLU A 70 -3.02 2.92 -15.04
CA GLU A 70 -3.94 2.93 -16.19
C GLU A 70 -4.92 4.10 -16.16
N SER A 71 -5.41 4.41 -14.97
CA SER A 71 -6.52 5.35 -14.76
C SER A 71 -6.08 6.65 -14.10
N GLU A 72 -4.94 6.65 -13.41
CA GLU A 72 -4.49 7.77 -12.59
C GLU A 72 -3.00 8.08 -12.80
N GLU A 73 -2.64 9.36 -12.65
CA GLU A 73 -1.25 9.79 -12.60
C GLU A 73 -0.64 9.44 -11.24
N ILE A 74 0.46 8.71 -11.25
CA ILE A 74 1.19 8.37 -10.03
C ILE A 74 2.06 9.57 -9.67
N THR A 75 1.85 10.10 -8.48
CA THR A 75 2.67 11.18 -7.93
C THR A 75 3.52 10.65 -6.78
N ALA A 76 4.65 11.28 -6.51
CA ALA A 76 5.50 10.97 -5.36
C ALA A 76 4.72 11.03 -4.02
N ALA A 77 3.79 11.98 -3.89
CA ALA A 77 2.89 12.06 -2.74
C ALA A 77 1.92 10.87 -2.70
N GLY A 78 1.35 10.49 -3.85
CA GLY A 78 0.50 9.32 -4.01
C GLY A 78 1.20 8.02 -3.60
N ILE A 79 2.49 7.85 -3.92
CA ILE A 79 3.28 6.69 -3.48
C ILE A 79 3.43 6.64 -1.97
N ASN A 80 3.70 7.78 -1.32
CA ASN A 80 3.78 7.82 0.15
C ASN A 80 2.46 7.43 0.79
N VAL A 81 1.35 7.94 0.25
CA VAL A 81 0.01 7.57 0.72
C VAL A 81 -0.26 6.10 0.44
N PHE A 82 0.07 5.59 -0.75
CA PHE A 82 -0.12 4.20 -1.13
C PHE A 82 0.67 3.26 -0.21
N LEU A 83 1.94 3.56 0.08
CA LEU A 83 2.76 2.77 0.99
C LEU A 83 2.23 2.81 2.44
N GLN A 84 1.57 3.90 2.85
CA GLN A 84 0.89 4.02 4.16
C GLN A 84 -0.48 3.33 4.20
N ASP A 85 -1.27 3.49 3.15
CA ASP A 85 -2.70 3.14 3.11
C ASP A 85 -2.94 1.74 2.56
N SER A 86 -2.00 1.15 1.81
CA SER A 86 -2.14 -0.20 1.24
C SER A 86 -1.83 -1.31 2.25
N GLY A 87 -1.63 -0.98 3.53
CA GLY A 87 -1.26 -1.97 4.52
C GLY A 87 0.07 -2.65 4.16
N VAL A 88 1.00 -1.96 3.52
CA VAL A 88 2.36 -2.51 3.34
C VAL A 88 3.02 -2.72 4.69
N GLU A 89 2.74 -1.84 5.66
CA GLU A 89 3.05 -2.04 7.08
C GLU A 89 2.30 -3.26 7.68
N LEU A 90 1.09 -3.59 7.20
CA LEU A 90 0.41 -4.85 7.51
C LEU A 90 1.07 -6.05 6.82
N LEU A 91 1.60 -5.96 5.61
CA LEU A 91 2.26 -7.07 4.92
C LEU A 91 3.64 -7.36 5.53
N VAL A 92 4.37 -6.31 5.92
CA VAL A 92 5.60 -6.42 6.70
C VAL A 92 5.30 -7.03 8.08
N ASN A 93 4.25 -6.59 8.79
CA ASN A 93 3.85 -7.18 10.08
C ASN A 93 3.23 -8.58 9.97
N LYS A 94 2.49 -8.89 8.89
CA LYS A 94 1.88 -10.20 8.63
C LYS A 94 2.91 -11.23 8.20
N ALA A 95 4.01 -10.81 7.55
CA ALA A 95 5.20 -11.63 7.34
C ALA A 95 5.98 -11.87 8.65
N ALA A 96 5.84 -10.97 9.64
CA ALA A 96 6.37 -11.12 11.00
C ALA A 96 5.43 -11.91 11.95
N GLY A 97 4.31 -12.45 11.46
CA GLY A 97 3.45 -13.37 12.21
C GLY A 97 2.51 -12.72 13.22
N ASP A 98 2.37 -11.39 13.22
CA ASP A 98 1.54 -10.68 14.17
C ASP A 98 0.44 -9.88 13.45
N VAL A 99 -0.69 -9.68 14.13
CA VAL A 99 -1.91 -8.96 13.72
C VAL A 99 -3.06 -9.82 13.16
N GLU A 100 -3.95 -10.21 14.08
CA GLU A 100 -5.35 -10.57 13.83
C GLU A 100 -6.11 -9.45 13.10
N GLN A 101 -6.75 -9.81 11.98
CA GLN A 101 -7.58 -8.91 11.19
C GLN A 101 -8.92 -8.63 11.91
N THR A 102 -9.06 -7.45 12.53
CA THR A 102 -10.37 -6.98 12.98
C THR A 102 -11.12 -6.40 11.78
N SER A 103 -12.06 -7.19 11.23
CA SER A 103 -13.02 -6.72 10.24
C SER A 103 -14.32 -6.30 10.92
N VAL A 104 -14.86 -5.14 10.53
CA VAL A 104 -16.16 -4.65 11.00
C VAL A 104 -17.20 -4.88 9.89
N LYS A 105 -18.24 -5.66 10.18
CA LYS A 105 -19.40 -5.83 9.30
C LYS A 105 -20.45 -4.77 9.63
N ILE A 106 -21.05 -4.17 8.60
CA ILE A 106 -22.21 -3.27 8.71
C ILE A 106 -23.29 -3.64 7.68
N ALA A 107 -24.53 -3.24 7.96
CA ALA A 107 -25.75 -3.73 7.31
C ALA A 107 -25.93 -3.38 5.82
N LYS A 108 -25.08 -2.52 5.25
CA LYS A 108 -25.16 -2.06 3.85
C LYS A 108 -23.97 -2.44 2.97
N GLY A 109 -23.02 -3.20 3.49
CA GLY A 109 -21.80 -3.59 2.79
C GLY A 109 -20.60 -3.69 3.73
N LEU A 110 -19.58 -4.44 3.31
CA LEU A 110 -18.36 -4.67 4.09
C LEU A 110 -17.39 -3.50 3.88
N ILE A 111 -17.35 -2.54 4.81
CA ILE A 111 -16.34 -1.47 4.79
C ILE A 111 -15.09 -1.99 5.49
N LYS A 112 -14.03 -2.19 4.70
CA LYS A 112 -12.72 -2.60 5.21
C LYS A 112 -11.83 -1.36 5.31
N GLY A 113 -11.24 -1.14 6.48
CA GLY A 113 -10.14 -0.18 6.62
C GLY A 113 -9.00 -0.60 5.70
N ARG A 114 -8.50 0.33 4.88
CA ARG A 114 -7.47 0.04 3.88
C ARG A 114 -6.08 -0.01 4.51
N GLY A 115 -5.80 0.91 5.44
CA GLY A 115 -4.54 0.98 6.19
C GLY A 115 -4.68 0.67 7.69
N LEU A 116 -3.53 0.45 8.37
CA LEU A 116 -3.46 0.15 9.81
C LEU A 116 -4.20 1.18 10.66
N ASN A 117 -3.97 2.46 10.39
CA ASN A 117 -4.62 3.55 11.12
C ASN A 117 -6.14 3.53 10.95
N GLN A 118 -6.65 3.13 9.78
CA GLN A 118 -8.09 3.00 9.55
C GLN A 118 -8.67 1.80 10.30
N ILE A 119 -7.96 0.66 10.31
CA ILE A 119 -8.36 -0.54 11.05
C ILE A 119 -8.34 -0.28 12.56
N GLN A 120 -7.27 0.32 13.07
CA GLN A 120 -7.15 0.71 14.47
C GLN A 120 -8.22 1.74 14.85
N TYR A 121 -8.50 2.70 13.96
CA TYR A 121 -9.57 3.67 14.17
C TYR A 121 -10.95 3.00 14.28
N LEU A 122 -11.27 2.06 13.37
CA LEU A 122 -12.51 1.26 13.43
C LEU A 122 -12.59 0.42 14.72
N ARG A 123 -11.48 -0.19 15.15
CA ARG A 123 -11.41 -0.94 16.41
C ARG A 123 -11.61 -0.04 17.62
N ASN A 124 -11.02 1.15 17.62
CA ASN A 124 -11.15 2.11 18.71
C ASN A 124 -12.60 2.61 18.82
N ILE A 125 -13.27 2.89 17.69
CA ILE A 125 -14.70 3.27 17.68
C ILE A 125 -15.58 2.22 18.36
N GLN A 126 -15.24 0.93 18.25
CA GLN A 126 -16.02 -0.14 18.87
C GLN A 126 -15.70 -0.40 20.34
N THR A 127 -14.50 -0.05 20.79
CA THR A 127 -13.99 -0.43 22.12
C THR A 127 -13.92 0.72 23.12
N HIS A 128 -14.01 1.96 22.64
CA HIS A 128 -13.86 3.17 23.48
C HIS A 128 -15.04 4.14 23.26
N ASP A 129 -15.49 4.76 24.35
CA ASP A 129 -16.57 5.76 24.33
C ASP A 129 -16.23 7.04 23.54
N LEU A 130 -14.93 7.33 23.37
CA LEU A 130 -14.44 8.46 22.59
C LEU A 130 -13.22 8.02 21.76
N SER A 131 -13.29 8.27 20.45
CA SER A 131 -12.22 7.95 19.50
C SER A 131 -11.89 9.15 18.61
N LEU A 132 -10.63 9.57 18.61
CA LEU A 132 -10.13 10.65 17.75
C LEU A 132 -9.36 10.08 16.56
N GLY A 133 -9.84 10.36 15.35
CA GLY A 133 -9.16 9.98 14.11
C GLY A 133 -8.25 11.10 13.62
N ILE A 134 -6.94 10.91 13.69
CA ILE A 134 -5.95 11.88 13.19
C ILE A 134 -5.32 11.31 11.92
N GLY A 135 -5.25 12.13 10.86
CA GLY A 135 -4.58 11.73 9.62
C GLY A 135 -4.80 12.73 8.48
N PRO A 136 -4.07 12.57 7.36
CA PRO A 136 -4.11 13.51 6.22
C PRO A 136 -5.51 13.74 5.66
N ALA A 137 -5.75 14.88 5.01
CA ALA A 137 -7.02 15.11 4.33
C ALA A 137 -7.27 14.02 3.27
N GLY A 138 -8.53 13.62 3.08
CA GLY A 138 -8.92 12.60 2.07
C GLY A 138 -8.81 11.13 2.51
N THR A 139 -8.27 10.81 3.69
CA THR A 139 -8.12 9.41 4.17
C THR A 139 -9.39 8.77 4.77
N GLY A 140 -10.57 9.28 4.45
CA GLY A 140 -11.85 8.63 4.81
C GLY A 140 -12.23 8.62 6.29
N LYS A 141 -11.51 9.29 7.20
CA LYS A 141 -11.77 9.31 8.66
C LYS A 141 -13.23 9.58 9.03
N THR A 142 -13.81 10.66 8.49
CA THR A 142 -15.21 11.03 8.74
C THR A 142 -16.19 10.00 8.15
N TYR A 143 -15.90 9.48 6.96
CA TYR A 143 -16.74 8.48 6.31
C TYR A 143 -16.78 7.17 7.12
N LEU A 144 -15.62 6.70 7.59
CA LEU A 144 -15.51 5.51 8.44
C LEU A 144 -16.26 5.68 9.76
N ALA A 145 -16.14 6.84 10.41
CA ALA A 145 -16.86 7.13 11.65
C ALA A 145 -18.38 7.07 11.46
N VAL A 146 -18.89 7.72 10.41
CA VAL A 146 -20.32 7.72 10.09
C VAL A 146 -20.79 6.32 9.73
N ALA A 147 -20.02 5.58 8.94
CA ALA A 147 -20.35 4.20 8.58
C ALA A 147 -20.43 3.27 9.79
N SER A 148 -19.55 3.44 10.78
CA SER A 148 -19.55 2.65 12.02
C SER A 148 -20.65 3.00 13.01
N ALA A 149 -21.32 4.15 12.84
CA ALA A 149 -22.38 4.61 13.73
C ALA A 149 -23.78 4.09 13.35
N VAL A 150 -23.90 3.30 12.28
CA VAL A 150 -25.17 2.77 11.74
C VAL A 150 -25.33 1.28 12.05
#